data_AF-A0A959NL30-F1
#
_entry.id   AF-A0A959NL30-F1
#
_cell.length_a   1.000
_cell.length_b   1.000
_cell.length_c   1.000
_cell.angle_alpha   90.00
_cell.angle_beta   90.00
_cell.angle_gamma   90.00
#
_symmetry.space_group_name_H-M   'P 1'
#
loop_
_entity.id
_entity.type
_entity.pdbx_description
1 polymer ?
#
loop_
_entity_poly.entity_id
_entity_poly.type
_entity_poly.pdbx_seq_one_letter_code
_entity_poly.pdbx_strand_id
1 'polypeptide(L)'
;MMNHHKPTPINKKFFTPGTIALSLIALTGITFLMGRFLFGLGAVTNLNDQFPWGIWIGLDVAAGVALAAGGFTTAALGHIMHRDKYETIIRPALLTAMLGYTFVALSVSVDIGRWYYIWHPLIMWNGNSALFEVGICVMLYVSVLYIEFLPIVTERFMGKVNLPGILSKLNGVIDKLLRALDRGLDKTMFVFIIAGVVLSCLHQSSLGTLMIIAGPKMHPLWQTPILPLLFLLSAISVGFPMVIAESLSASRSFGLKPETEVLSSLSRFIAPLLGIYLLGKLGDIVIRETFVYLTEFNSISILFGIEIIVG
;
A
#
# COMPACT_ATOMS: atom_id res chain seq x y z
N MET A 1 2.74 36.81 7.83
CA MET A 1 3.69 36.06 6.98
C MET A 1 3.68 34.62 7.43
N MET A 2 3.03 33.74 6.67
CA MET A 2 3.00 32.29 6.93
C MET A 2 4.42 31.74 6.71
N ASN A 3 5.10 31.37 7.79
CA ASN A 3 6.34 30.63 7.72
C ASN A 3 6.02 29.22 7.19
N HIS A 4 6.14 29.03 5.88
CA HIS A 4 6.20 27.69 5.30
C HIS A 4 7.33 26.92 5.99
N HIS A 5 6.97 25.91 6.78
CA HIS A 5 7.91 25.04 7.47
C HIS A 5 8.83 24.36 6.45
N LYS A 6 10.06 24.87 6.31
CA LYS A 6 11.06 24.25 5.43
C LYS A 6 11.53 22.93 6.04
N PRO A 7 11.43 21.80 5.33
CA PRO A 7 11.92 20.52 5.81
C PRO A 7 13.45 20.58 6.03
N THR A 8 13.91 20.25 7.23
CA THR A 8 15.33 20.24 7.61
C THR A 8 15.85 18.81 7.81
N PRO A 9 17.05 18.47 7.31
CA PRO A 9 17.62 17.14 7.48
C PRO A 9 18.08 16.92 8.93
N ILE A 10 17.83 15.72 9.46
CA ILE A 10 18.15 15.35 10.85
C ILE A 10 19.52 14.67 10.89
N ASN A 11 20.40 15.16 11.76
CA ASN A 11 21.75 14.63 11.93
C ASN A 11 21.80 13.58 13.06
N LYS A 12 21.28 12.37 12.79
CA LYS A 12 21.35 11.21 13.70
C LYS A 12 22.12 10.05 13.06
N LYS A 13 22.84 9.26 13.86
CA LYS A 13 23.50 8.03 13.39
C LYS A 13 22.44 7.02 12.92
N PHE A 14 22.70 6.37 11.77
CA PHE A 14 21.78 5.39 11.19
C PHE A 14 21.59 4.15 12.06
N PHE A 15 22.68 3.59 12.61
CA PHE A 15 22.63 2.42 13.49
C PHE A 15 22.30 2.81 14.94
N THR A 16 21.00 2.90 15.21
CA THR A 16 20.42 2.95 16.56
C THR A 16 20.14 1.52 17.08
N PRO A 17 19.91 1.32 18.40
CA PRO A 17 19.50 0.02 18.92
C PRO A 17 18.24 -0.53 18.23
N GLY A 18 17.28 0.35 17.90
CA GLY A 18 16.07 -0.03 17.16
C GLY A 18 16.37 -0.53 15.74
N THR A 19 17.24 0.16 15.00
CA THR A 19 17.63 -0.31 13.65
C THR A 19 18.43 -1.61 13.68
N ILE A 20 19.22 -1.86 14.74
CA ILE A 20 19.93 -3.12 14.92
C ILE A 20 18.93 -4.25 15.16
N ALA A 21 17.96 -4.06 16.07
CA ALA A 21 16.90 -5.03 16.31
C ALA A 21 16.10 -5.34 15.03
N LEU A 22 15.70 -4.31 14.27
CA LEU A 22 15.01 -4.48 12.99
C LEU A 22 15.88 -5.20 11.95
N SER A 23 17.19 -4.91 11.92
CA SER A 23 18.12 -5.59 11.02
C SER A 23 18.28 -7.07 11.36
N LEU A 24 18.28 -7.43 12.65
CA LEU A 24 18.29 -8.84 13.08
C LEU A 24 17.00 -9.56 12.65
N ILE A 25 15.83 -8.93 12.82
CA ILE A 25 14.56 -9.48 12.35
C ILE A 25 14.58 -9.63 10.81
N ALA A 26 15.02 -8.61 10.09
CA ALA A 26 15.16 -8.68 8.63
C ALA A 26 16.11 -9.81 8.19
N LEU A 27 17.22 -10.00 8.90
CA LEU A 27 18.15 -11.09 8.63
C LEU A 27 17.49 -12.46 8.80
N THR A 28 16.68 -12.66 9.84
CA THR A 28 15.90 -13.90 9.99
C THR A 28 14.94 -14.09 8.82
N GLY A 29 14.23 -13.05 8.38
CA GLY A 29 13.37 -13.12 7.19
C GLY A 29 14.14 -13.51 5.92
N ILE A 30 15.33 -12.93 5.71
CA ILE A 30 16.21 -13.27 4.58
C ILE A 30 16.62 -14.74 4.63
N THR A 31 16.91 -15.31 5.80
CA THR A 31 17.26 -16.74 5.88
C THR A 31 16.10 -17.66 5.44
N PHE A 32 14.86 -17.37 5.83
CA PHE A 32 13.70 -18.12 5.34
C PHE A 32 13.44 -17.89 3.85
N LEU A 33 13.65 -16.67 3.35
CA LEU A 33 13.53 -16.35 1.93
C LEU A 33 14.61 -17.05 1.09
N MET A 34 15.82 -17.22 1.60
CA MET A 34 16.83 -18.09 0.97
C MET A 34 16.36 -19.55 0.97
N GLY A 35 15.82 -20.04 2.08
CA GLY A 35 15.22 -21.38 2.16
C GLY A 35 14.12 -21.60 1.11
N ARG A 36 13.26 -20.60 0.90
CA ARG A 36 12.24 -20.58 -0.15
C ARG A 36 12.79 -20.74 -1.57
N PHE A 37 13.88 -20.04 -1.89
CA PHE A 37 14.48 -20.10 -3.23
C PHE A 37 15.29 -21.38 -3.47
N LEU A 38 15.85 -21.96 -2.41
CA LEU A 38 16.65 -23.18 -2.50
C LEU A 38 15.81 -24.47 -2.44
N PHE A 39 14.80 -24.52 -1.57
CA PHE A 39 14.02 -25.73 -1.27
C PHE A 39 12.55 -25.66 -1.75
N GLY A 40 12.12 -24.52 -2.32
CA GLY A 40 10.76 -24.32 -2.84
C GLY A 40 9.76 -23.80 -1.80
N LEU A 41 8.51 -23.61 -2.22
CA LEU A 41 7.42 -23.06 -1.37
C LEU A 41 7.13 -23.95 -0.16
N GLY A 42 6.92 -25.26 -0.38
CA GLY A 42 6.49 -26.17 0.67
C GLY A 42 7.43 -26.27 1.87
N ALA A 43 8.72 -25.96 1.70
CA ALA A 43 9.71 -26.00 2.77
C ALA A 43 9.52 -24.89 3.83
N VAL A 44 8.83 -23.80 3.48
CA VAL A 44 8.73 -22.61 4.36
C VAL A 44 7.29 -22.11 4.58
N THR A 45 6.35 -22.45 3.69
CA THR A 45 5.02 -21.81 3.69
C THR A 45 3.93 -22.63 4.39
N ASN A 46 4.14 -23.94 4.63
CA ASN A 46 3.11 -24.87 5.13
C ASN A 46 1.79 -24.83 4.33
N LEU A 47 1.85 -24.48 3.04
CA LEU A 47 0.70 -24.44 2.15
C LEU A 47 0.31 -25.85 1.69
N ASN A 48 -0.97 -26.02 1.34
CA ASN A 48 -1.51 -27.24 0.77
C ASN A 48 -2.51 -26.94 -0.35
N ASP A 49 -2.95 -27.95 -1.09
CA ASP A 49 -3.85 -27.79 -2.24
C ASP A 49 -5.23 -27.20 -1.88
N GLN A 50 -5.66 -27.34 -0.62
CA GLN A 50 -6.89 -26.71 -0.14
C GLN A 50 -6.69 -25.20 0.05
N PHE A 51 -5.58 -24.82 0.70
CA PHE A 51 -5.22 -23.44 1.07
C PHE A 51 -3.87 -23.03 0.45
N PRO A 52 -3.84 -22.74 -0.86
CA PRO A 52 -2.60 -22.45 -1.59
C PRO A 52 -2.07 -21.02 -1.36
N TRP A 53 -2.83 -20.15 -0.71
CA TRP A 53 -2.45 -18.76 -0.42
C TRP A 53 -1.99 -18.58 1.03
N GLY A 54 -2.67 -19.25 1.96
CA GLY A 54 -2.36 -19.27 3.38
C GLY A 54 -2.18 -17.88 3.98
N ILE A 55 -1.33 -17.79 5.00
CA ILE A 55 -1.03 -16.54 5.69
C ILE A 55 -0.17 -15.61 4.85
N TRP A 56 0.60 -16.13 3.89
CA TRP A 56 1.54 -15.34 3.08
C TRP A 56 0.78 -14.24 2.33
N ILE A 57 -0.05 -14.63 1.37
CA ILE A 57 -0.90 -13.71 0.58
C ILE A 57 -1.87 -12.89 1.45
N GLY A 58 -2.36 -13.48 2.54
CA GLY A 58 -3.26 -12.78 3.46
C GLY A 58 -2.57 -11.59 4.17
N LEU A 59 -1.32 -11.76 4.57
CA LEU A 59 -0.58 -10.72 5.28
C LEU A 59 0.10 -9.74 4.33
N ASP A 60 0.80 -10.21 3.31
CA ASP A 60 1.60 -9.34 2.45
C ASP A 60 0.77 -8.62 1.37
N VAL A 61 -0.14 -9.32 0.70
CA VAL A 61 -1.02 -8.75 -0.33
C VAL A 61 -2.24 -8.16 0.32
N ALA A 62 -3.09 -8.93 1.00
CA ALA A 62 -4.38 -8.41 1.45
C ALA A 62 -4.21 -7.31 2.52
N ALA A 63 -3.47 -7.57 3.61
CA ALA A 63 -3.24 -6.55 4.63
C ALA A 63 -2.18 -5.51 4.22
N GLY A 64 -1.03 -5.94 3.66
CA GLY A 64 0.06 -5.04 3.30
C GLY A 64 -0.33 -4.00 2.24
N VAL A 65 -1.06 -4.40 1.19
CA VAL A 65 -1.56 -3.47 0.16
C VAL A 65 -2.60 -2.52 0.72
N ALA A 66 -3.48 -2.98 1.60
CA ALA A 66 -4.46 -2.12 2.25
C ALA A 66 -3.78 -1.08 3.15
N LEU A 67 -2.75 -1.44 3.91
CA LEU A 67 -1.98 -0.48 4.71
C LEU A 67 -1.28 0.57 3.85
N ALA A 68 -0.83 0.20 2.64
CA ALA A 68 -0.23 1.14 1.69
C ALA A 68 -1.25 2.10 1.02
N ALA A 69 -2.55 1.96 1.28
CA ALA A 69 -3.62 2.80 0.73
C ALA A 69 -3.57 4.28 1.16
N GLY A 70 -2.76 4.61 2.17
CA GLY A 70 -2.60 5.98 2.67
C GLY A 70 -2.19 6.99 1.59
N GLY A 71 -1.38 6.58 0.61
CA GLY A 71 -0.92 7.46 -0.46
C GLY A 71 -2.05 7.97 -1.36
N PHE A 72 -2.83 7.07 -1.97
CA PHE A 72 -3.91 7.50 -2.87
C PHE A 72 -5.08 8.17 -2.14
N THR A 73 -5.39 7.73 -0.92
CA THR A 73 -6.49 8.33 -0.13
C THR A 73 -6.18 9.77 0.26
N THR A 74 -4.94 10.05 0.64
CA THR A 74 -4.49 11.42 0.93
C THR A 74 -4.29 12.25 -0.34
N ALA A 75 -3.80 11.65 -1.44
CA ALA A 75 -3.72 12.32 -2.73
C ALA A 75 -5.10 12.71 -3.27
N ALA A 76 -6.09 11.83 -3.17
CA ALA A 76 -7.48 12.13 -3.53
C ALA A 76 -8.05 13.26 -2.67
N LEU A 77 -7.81 13.23 -1.35
CA LEU A 77 -8.27 14.28 -0.45
C LEU A 77 -7.60 15.64 -0.71
N GLY A 78 -6.28 15.65 -0.92
CA GLY A 78 -5.51 16.87 -1.15
C GLY A 78 -5.75 17.47 -2.52
N HIS A 79 -5.56 16.67 -3.58
CA HIS A 79 -5.54 17.15 -4.96
C HIS A 79 -6.90 17.12 -5.65
N ILE A 80 -7.75 16.13 -5.39
CA ILE A 80 -9.07 16.03 -6.05
C ILE A 80 -10.11 16.83 -5.28
N MET A 81 -10.15 16.68 -3.96
CA MET A 81 -11.10 17.41 -3.11
C MET A 81 -10.65 18.84 -2.76
N HIS A 82 -9.51 19.29 -3.30
CA HIS A 82 -8.95 20.64 -3.14
C HIS A 82 -8.88 21.07 -1.66
N ARG A 83 -8.25 20.22 -0.83
CA ARG A 83 -8.09 20.45 0.60
C ARG A 83 -6.62 20.72 0.91
N ASP A 84 -6.19 21.96 0.65
CA ASP A 84 -4.80 22.43 0.81
C ASP A 84 -4.21 22.16 2.20
N LYS A 85 -5.06 22.07 3.24
CA LYS A 85 -4.66 21.72 4.61
C LYS A 85 -3.90 20.37 4.70
N TYR A 86 -4.12 19.43 3.78
CA TYR A 86 -3.49 18.11 3.83
C TYR A 86 -2.21 18.00 3.01
N GLU A 87 -1.77 19.04 2.29
CA GLU A 87 -0.55 18.98 1.47
C GLU A 87 0.71 18.60 2.28
N THR A 88 0.72 18.94 3.57
CA THR A 88 1.84 18.63 4.48
C THR A 88 2.03 17.14 4.73
N ILE A 89 0.98 16.32 4.59
CA ILE A 89 1.01 14.87 4.82
C ILE A 89 1.06 14.04 3.53
N ILE A 90 0.82 14.65 2.36
CA ILE A 90 0.84 13.94 1.07
C ILE A 90 2.22 13.37 0.77
N ARG A 91 3.30 14.16 0.93
CA ARG A 91 4.66 13.69 0.60
C ARG A 91 5.10 12.48 1.45
N PRO A 92 4.92 12.47 2.78
CA PRO A 92 5.15 11.27 3.59
C PRO A 92 4.26 10.08 3.19
N ALA A 93 2.95 10.31 3.01
CA ALA A 93 2.02 9.25 2.64
C ALA A 93 2.35 8.61 1.28
N LEU A 94 2.79 9.42 0.30
CA LEU A 94 3.25 8.97 -1.00
C LEU A 94 4.51 8.12 -0.89
N LEU A 95 5.47 8.52 -0.06
CA LEU A 95 6.68 7.72 0.19
C LEU A 95 6.32 6.35 0.77
N THR A 96 5.39 6.32 1.73
CA THR A 96 4.93 5.07 2.35
C THR A 96 4.18 4.19 1.38
N ALA A 97 3.32 4.75 0.53
CA ALA A 97 2.68 4.00 -0.53
C ALA A 97 3.71 3.44 -1.52
N MET A 98 4.65 4.27 -2.01
CA MET A 98 5.70 3.82 -2.92
C MET A 98 6.52 2.66 -2.34
N LEU A 99 6.96 2.78 -1.09
CA LEU A 99 7.73 1.71 -0.42
C LEU A 99 6.86 0.47 -0.19
N GLY A 100 5.65 0.64 0.35
CA GLY A 100 4.72 -0.43 0.63
C GLY A 100 4.40 -1.26 -0.60
N TYR A 101 4.00 -0.61 -1.69
CA TYR A 101 3.71 -1.31 -2.96
C TYR A 101 4.94 -1.93 -3.60
N THR A 102 6.13 -1.35 -3.40
CA THR A 102 7.38 -2.00 -3.84
C THR A 102 7.63 -3.30 -3.07
N PHE A 103 7.43 -3.29 -1.75
CA PHE A 103 7.55 -4.50 -0.93
C PHE A 103 6.49 -5.55 -1.29
N VAL A 104 5.26 -5.15 -1.57
CA VAL A 104 4.21 -6.06 -2.05
C VAL A 104 4.64 -6.71 -3.37
N ALA A 105 5.11 -5.92 -4.35
CA ALA A 105 5.53 -6.45 -5.64
C ALA A 105 6.69 -7.46 -5.51
N LEU A 106 7.63 -7.18 -4.60
CA LEU A 106 8.69 -8.12 -4.25
C LEU A 106 8.15 -9.37 -3.54
N SER A 107 7.20 -9.23 -2.62
CA SER A 107 6.58 -10.35 -1.91
C SER A 107 5.87 -11.29 -2.87
N VAL A 108 5.02 -10.75 -3.75
CA VAL A 108 4.33 -11.53 -4.81
C VAL A 108 5.33 -12.27 -5.70
N SER A 109 6.48 -11.67 -5.98
CA SER A 109 7.54 -12.36 -6.73
C SER A 109 8.06 -13.59 -6.00
N VAL A 110 8.14 -13.56 -4.66
CA VAL A 110 8.54 -14.70 -3.82
C VAL A 110 7.42 -15.74 -3.70
N ASP A 111 6.16 -15.31 -3.67
CA ASP A 111 4.99 -16.19 -3.53
C ASP A 111 4.78 -17.09 -4.75
N ILE A 112 5.14 -16.58 -5.93
CA ILE A 112 4.96 -17.32 -7.18
C ILE A 112 6.01 -18.44 -7.29
N GLY A 113 5.54 -19.67 -7.54
CA GLY A 113 6.43 -20.84 -7.69
C GLY A 113 7.51 -20.63 -8.77
N ARG A 114 7.14 -20.04 -9.91
CA ARG A 114 8.05 -19.65 -11.00
C ARG A 114 8.27 -18.13 -11.04
N TRP A 115 8.89 -17.60 -10.00
CA TRP A 115 9.17 -16.17 -9.81
C TRP A 115 9.83 -15.49 -11.03
N TYR A 116 10.71 -16.19 -11.74
CA TYR A 116 11.41 -15.69 -12.94
C TYR A 116 10.50 -15.51 -14.17
N TYR A 117 9.25 -15.97 -14.12
CA TYR A 117 8.22 -15.74 -15.15
C TYR A 117 7.25 -14.60 -14.80
N ILE A 118 7.50 -13.82 -13.74
CA ILE A 118 6.60 -12.73 -13.34
C ILE A 118 6.40 -11.65 -14.43
N TRP A 119 7.32 -11.52 -15.37
CA TRP A 119 7.20 -10.61 -16.52
C TRP A 119 6.22 -11.11 -17.59
N HIS A 120 5.92 -12.41 -17.63
CA HIS A 120 5.16 -13.04 -18.71
C HIS A 120 3.77 -12.43 -18.94
N PRO A 121 2.98 -12.08 -17.90
CA PRO A 121 1.69 -11.40 -18.08
C PRO A 121 1.77 -10.06 -18.81
N LEU A 122 2.93 -9.38 -18.82
CA LEU A 122 3.09 -8.12 -19.57
C LEU A 122 3.02 -8.30 -21.08
N ILE A 123 3.35 -9.49 -21.58
CA ILE A 123 3.36 -9.82 -23.01
C ILE A 123 2.16 -10.68 -23.37
N MET A 124 1.86 -11.69 -22.53
CA MET A 124 0.82 -12.68 -22.79
C MET A 124 -0.36 -12.44 -21.86
N TRP A 125 -1.36 -11.73 -22.38
CA TRP A 125 -2.46 -11.21 -21.59
C TRP A 125 -3.59 -12.23 -21.48
N ASN A 126 -4.27 -12.26 -20.33
CA ASN A 126 -5.51 -13.01 -20.15
C ASN A 126 -6.57 -12.11 -19.50
N GLY A 127 -7.37 -11.44 -20.32
CA GLY A 127 -8.39 -10.49 -19.86
C GLY A 127 -9.54 -11.10 -19.06
N ASN A 128 -9.69 -12.42 -19.02
CA ASN A 128 -10.72 -13.09 -18.22
C ASN A 128 -10.24 -13.42 -16.79
N SER A 129 -8.97 -13.19 -16.48
CA SER A 129 -8.39 -13.51 -15.17
C SER A 129 -8.37 -12.27 -14.28
N ALA A 130 -9.07 -12.33 -13.14
CA ALA A 130 -8.98 -11.29 -12.12
C ALA A 130 -7.54 -11.15 -11.58
N LEU A 131 -6.75 -12.22 -11.57
CA LEU A 131 -5.34 -12.15 -11.15
C LEU A 131 -4.48 -11.38 -12.15
N PHE A 132 -4.80 -11.47 -13.45
CA PHE A 132 -4.15 -10.67 -14.48
C PHE A 132 -4.48 -9.18 -14.28
N GLU A 133 -5.75 -8.84 -14.04
CA GLU A 133 -6.18 -7.46 -13.75
C GLU A 133 -5.44 -6.88 -12.54
N VAL A 134 -5.41 -7.61 -11.41
CA VAL A 134 -4.66 -7.20 -10.22
C VAL A 134 -3.17 -6.99 -10.54
N GLY A 135 -2.56 -7.94 -11.25
CA GLY A 135 -1.14 -7.87 -11.61
C GLY A 135 -0.81 -6.63 -12.44
N ILE A 136 -1.54 -6.39 -13.53
CA ILE A 136 -1.26 -5.23 -14.40
C ILE A 136 -1.58 -3.91 -13.71
N CYS A 137 -2.66 -3.84 -12.93
CA CYS A 137 -3.01 -2.62 -12.19
C CYS A 137 -1.96 -2.28 -11.12
N VAL A 138 -1.47 -3.26 -10.35
CA VAL A 138 -0.40 -3.03 -9.37
C VAL A 138 0.90 -2.61 -10.05
N MET A 139 1.28 -3.22 -11.17
CA MET A 139 2.50 -2.84 -11.91
C MET A 139 2.44 -1.42 -12.46
N LEU A 140 1.30 -1.05 -13.07
CA LEU A 140 1.07 0.32 -13.54
C LEU A 140 1.03 1.30 -12.36
N TYR A 141 0.36 0.94 -11.27
CA TYR A 141 0.25 1.80 -10.10
C TYR A 141 1.59 2.05 -9.42
N VAL A 142 2.43 1.02 -9.24
CA VAL A 142 3.82 1.19 -8.77
C VAL A 142 4.58 2.15 -9.68
N SER A 143 4.44 2.01 -11.00
CA SER A 143 5.09 2.91 -11.96
C SER A 143 4.62 4.36 -11.79
N VAL A 144 3.31 4.57 -11.59
CA VAL A 144 2.73 5.89 -11.32
C VAL A 144 3.24 6.46 -9.99
N LEU A 145 3.30 5.66 -8.92
CA LEU A 145 3.85 6.08 -7.62
C LEU A 145 5.30 6.56 -7.73
N TYR A 146 6.13 5.86 -8.50
CA TYR A 146 7.50 6.31 -8.76
C TYR A 146 7.53 7.63 -9.53
N ILE A 147 6.65 7.82 -10.51
CA ILE A 147 6.53 9.08 -11.26
C ILE A 147 6.07 10.23 -10.34
N GLU A 148 5.08 10.00 -9.48
CA GLU A 148 4.61 10.96 -8.49
C GLU A 148 5.70 11.31 -7.46
N PHE A 149 6.63 10.39 -7.19
CA PHE A 149 7.75 10.61 -6.29
C PHE A 149 8.92 11.38 -6.96
N LEU A 150 9.01 11.39 -8.29
CA LEU A 150 10.11 12.06 -9.01
C LEU A 150 10.28 13.56 -8.67
N PRO A 151 9.23 14.39 -8.52
CA PRO A 151 9.38 15.79 -8.11
C PRO A 151 10.14 15.96 -6.80
N ILE A 152 9.92 15.07 -5.83
CA ILE A 152 10.62 15.11 -4.54
C ILE A 152 12.11 14.86 -4.76
N VAL A 153 12.46 13.97 -5.69
CA VAL A 153 13.85 13.67 -6.08
C VAL A 153 14.45 14.84 -6.86
N THR A 154 13.74 15.41 -7.84
CA THR A 154 14.23 16.55 -8.64
C THR A 154 14.49 17.76 -7.74
N GLU A 155 13.54 18.15 -6.90
CA GLU A 155 13.70 19.25 -5.93
C GLU A 155 14.90 19.04 -4.99
N ARG A 156 15.14 17.77 -4.58
CA ARG A 156 16.22 17.45 -3.63
C ARG A 156 17.60 17.55 -4.26
N PHE A 157 17.77 17.09 -5.51
CA PHE A 157 19.07 16.95 -6.15
C PHE A 157 19.42 18.06 -7.15
N MET A 158 18.43 18.80 -7.66
CA MET A 158 18.67 19.88 -8.62
C MET A 158 19.59 20.96 -8.01
N GLY A 159 20.64 21.31 -8.75
CA GLY A 159 21.69 22.25 -8.31
C GLY A 159 22.59 21.73 -7.17
N LYS A 160 22.40 20.48 -6.70
CA LYS A 160 23.14 19.86 -5.59
C LYS A 160 23.81 18.53 -5.97
N VAL A 161 23.84 18.20 -7.26
CA VAL A 161 24.50 17.00 -7.77
C VAL A 161 26.01 17.16 -7.65
N ASN A 162 26.62 16.39 -6.74
CA ASN A 162 28.06 16.40 -6.53
C ASN A 162 28.61 14.97 -6.56
N LEU A 163 28.73 14.39 -7.76
CA LEU A 163 29.34 13.07 -7.94
C LEU A 163 30.87 13.16 -7.85
N PRO A 164 31.53 12.33 -7.01
CA PRO A 164 32.97 12.35 -6.84
C PRO A 164 33.72 11.73 -8.04
N GLY A 165 34.92 12.24 -8.33
CA GLY A 165 35.87 11.65 -9.29
C GLY A 165 35.50 11.80 -10.77
N ILE A 166 35.69 10.74 -11.55
CA ILE A 166 35.44 10.70 -13.01
C ILE A 166 33.96 10.98 -13.35
N LEU A 167 33.05 10.66 -12.41
CA LEU A 167 31.62 10.88 -12.53
C LEU A 167 31.21 12.36 -12.45
N SER A 168 32.11 13.26 -12.05
CA SER A 168 31.84 14.71 -12.01
C SER A 168 31.48 15.30 -13.38
N LYS A 169 31.95 14.68 -14.47
CA LYS A 169 31.57 15.02 -15.85
C LYS A 169 30.07 14.80 -16.14
N LEU A 170 29.42 13.91 -15.39
CA LEU A 170 28.00 13.63 -15.51
C LEU A 170 27.13 14.62 -14.72
N ASN A 171 27.70 15.39 -13.78
CA ASN A 171 26.93 16.34 -12.95
C ASN A 171 26.11 17.31 -13.81
N GLY A 172 26.71 17.86 -14.87
CA GLY A 172 26.03 18.79 -15.77
C GLY A 172 24.94 18.14 -16.64
N VAL A 173 25.11 16.86 -17.00
CA VAL A 173 24.10 16.11 -17.76
C VAL A 173 22.92 15.76 -16.85
N ILE A 174 23.21 15.30 -15.64
CA ILE A 174 22.20 14.94 -14.65
C ILE A 174 21.40 16.18 -14.23
N ASP A 175 22.05 17.31 -13.95
CA ASP A 175 21.32 18.54 -13.59
C ASP A 175 20.40 19.02 -14.72
N LYS A 176 20.84 18.90 -15.99
CA LYS A 176 19.99 19.19 -17.16
C LYS A 176 18.80 18.24 -17.24
N LEU A 177 19.01 16.94 -17.03
CA LEU A 177 17.94 15.95 -17.00
C LEU A 177 16.94 16.22 -15.88
N LEU A 178 17.41 16.53 -14.66
CA LEU A 178 16.54 16.86 -13.53
C LEU A 178 15.68 18.09 -13.83
N ARG A 179 16.24 19.15 -14.42
CA ARG A 179 15.48 20.36 -14.82
C ARG A 179 14.50 20.11 -15.97
N ALA A 180 14.80 19.16 -16.85
CA ALA A 180 13.90 18.78 -17.93
C ALA A 180 12.73 17.95 -17.40
N LEU A 181 13.01 17.00 -16.50
CA LEU A 181 12.01 16.21 -15.80
C LEU A 181 11.08 17.10 -14.98
N ASP A 182 11.62 18.01 -14.17
CA ASP A 182 10.85 18.95 -13.34
C ASP A 182 9.81 19.73 -14.17
N ARG A 183 10.26 20.35 -15.28
CA ARG A 183 9.37 21.06 -16.21
C ARG A 183 8.33 20.19 -16.90
N GLY A 184 8.66 18.92 -17.16
CA GLY A 184 7.74 17.96 -17.78
C GLY A 184 6.70 17.43 -16.79
N LEU A 185 7.15 17.14 -15.57
CA LEU A 185 6.33 16.64 -14.48
C LEU A 185 5.31 17.67 -14.02
N ASP A 186 5.70 18.95 -13.87
CA ASP A 186 4.78 20.03 -13.48
C ASP A 186 3.53 20.11 -14.39
N LYS A 187 3.70 19.81 -15.69
CA LYS A 187 2.60 19.85 -16.67
C LYS A 187 1.76 18.58 -16.70
N THR A 188 2.33 17.44 -16.31
CA THR A 188 1.73 16.11 -16.50
C THR A 188 1.30 15.46 -15.19
N MET A 189 1.68 16.01 -14.03
CA MET A 189 1.44 15.42 -12.71
C MET A 189 -0.03 15.16 -12.44
N PHE A 190 -0.93 16.06 -12.86
CA PHE A 190 -2.37 15.87 -12.67
C PHE A 190 -2.88 14.58 -13.34
N VAL A 191 -2.32 14.20 -14.50
CA VAL A 191 -2.69 12.96 -15.20
C VAL A 191 -2.27 11.76 -14.38
N PHE A 192 -1.06 11.79 -13.82
CA PHE A 192 -0.53 10.72 -12.98
C PHE A 192 -1.29 10.60 -11.66
N ILE A 193 -1.62 11.70 -11.00
CA ILE A 193 -2.44 11.69 -9.77
C ILE A 193 -3.81 11.06 -10.03
N ILE A 194 -4.50 11.47 -11.11
CA ILE A 194 -5.79 10.89 -11.47
C ILE A 194 -5.64 9.40 -11.81
N ALA A 195 -4.64 9.05 -12.61
CA ALA A 195 -4.34 7.66 -12.95
C ALA A 195 -4.03 6.84 -11.69
N GLY A 196 -3.28 7.39 -10.73
CA GLY A 196 -2.93 6.75 -9.47
C GLY A 196 -4.17 6.44 -8.64
N VAL A 197 -5.08 7.40 -8.48
CA VAL A 197 -6.35 7.19 -7.76
C VAL A 197 -7.22 6.14 -8.47
N VAL A 198 -7.35 6.21 -9.81
CA VAL A 198 -8.16 5.26 -10.59
C VAL A 198 -7.56 3.85 -10.51
N LEU A 199 -6.26 3.69 -10.77
CA LEU A 199 -5.56 2.40 -10.70
C LEU A 199 -5.63 1.81 -9.30
N SER A 200 -5.55 2.66 -8.26
CA SER A 200 -5.69 2.21 -6.88
C SER A 200 -7.08 1.65 -6.59
N CYS A 201 -8.13 2.38 -6.98
CA CYS A 201 -9.51 1.90 -6.86
C CYS A 201 -9.72 0.58 -7.63
N LEU A 202 -9.17 0.47 -8.84
CA LEU A 202 -9.27 -0.73 -9.66
C LEU A 202 -8.65 -1.93 -8.97
N HIS A 203 -7.36 -1.88 -8.59
CA HIS A 203 -6.71 -3.08 -8.04
C HIS A 203 -7.28 -3.48 -6.67
N GLN A 204 -7.68 -2.51 -5.81
CA GLN A 204 -8.30 -2.83 -4.51
C GLN A 204 -9.64 -3.54 -4.71
N SER A 205 -10.44 -3.09 -5.68
CA SER A 205 -11.69 -3.75 -6.06
C SER A 205 -11.45 -5.13 -6.67
N SER A 206 -10.47 -5.28 -7.56
CA SER A 206 -10.12 -6.57 -8.19
C SER A 206 -9.55 -7.60 -7.22
N LEU A 207 -8.87 -7.16 -6.15
CA LEU A 207 -8.50 -8.04 -5.02
C LEU A 207 -9.75 -8.64 -4.35
N GLY A 208 -10.83 -7.87 -4.20
CA GLY A 208 -12.11 -8.41 -3.74
C GLY A 208 -12.74 -9.38 -4.74
N THR A 209 -12.62 -9.13 -6.05
CA THR A 209 -13.06 -10.07 -7.10
C THR A 209 -12.31 -11.40 -7.03
N LEU A 210 -11.02 -11.36 -6.75
CA LEU A 210 -10.22 -12.57 -6.53
C LEU A 210 -10.77 -13.43 -5.39
N MET A 211 -11.25 -12.80 -4.31
CA MET A 211 -11.87 -13.51 -3.19
C MET A 211 -13.23 -14.10 -3.57
N ILE A 212 -14.02 -13.46 -4.46
CA ILE A 212 -15.25 -14.06 -4.99
C ILE A 212 -14.96 -15.40 -5.66
N ILE A 213 -13.87 -15.48 -6.45
CA ILE A 213 -13.50 -16.68 -7.21
C ILE A 213 -13.19 -17.88 -6.30
N ALA A 214 -12.75 -17.64 -5.06
CA ALA A 214 -12.53 -18.70 -4.09
C ALA A 214 -13.81 -19.50 -3.76
N GLY A 215 -14.99 -18.90 -3.99
CA GLY A 215 -16.29 -19.59 -3.99
C GLY A 215 -16.54 -20.36 -2.70
N PRO A 216 -16.73 -21.69 -2.75
CA PRO A 216 -17.04 -22.52 -1.57
C PRO A 216 -15.86 -22.68 -0.60
N LYS A 217 -14.65 -22.24 -0.96
CA LYS A 217 -13.51 -22.22 -0.04
C LYS A 217 -13.61 -21.10 1.00
N MET A 218 -14.45 -20.09 0.77
CA MET A 218 -14.75 -19.05 1.72
C MET A 218 -16.05 -19.35 2.46
N HIS A 219 -16.04 -19.12 3.77
CA HIS A 219 -17.23 -19.33 4.59
C HIS A 219 -18.34 -18.32 4.20
N PRO A 220 -19.63 -18.70 4.24
CA PRO A 220 -20.75 -17.84 3.83
C PRO A 220 -20.82 -16.46 4.50
N LEU A 221 -20.25 -16.32 5.70
CA LEU A 221 -20.14 -15.04 6.40
C LEU A 221 -19.30 -14.00 5.63
N TRP A 222 -18.22 -14.43 4.95
CA TRP A 222 -17.36 -13.56 4.14
C TRP A 222 -17.64 -13.63 2.64
N GLN A 223 -18.17 -14.76 2.16
CA GLN A 223 -18.42 -14.95 0.73
C GLN A 223 -19.63 -14.13 0.25
N THR A 224 -19.38 -12.97 -0.36
CA THR A 224 -20.43 -12.09 -0.90
C THR A 224 -20.08 -11.54 -2.29
N PRO A 225 -21.06 -11.35 -3.20
CA PRO A 225 -20.82 -10.69 -4.48
C PRO A 225 -20.35 -9.23 -4.37
N ILE A 226 -20.54 -8.56 -3.22
CA ILE A 226 -20.07 -7.18 -3.01
C ILE A 226 -18.65 -7.10 -2.44
N LEU A 227 -17.90 -8.19 -2.38
CA LEU A 227 -16.50 -8.21 -1.92
C LEU A 227 -15.61 -7.14 -2.57
N PRO A 228 -15.68 -6.87 -3.88
CA PRO A 228 -14.91 -5.78 -4.51
C PRO A 228 -15.13 -4.43 -3.83
N LEU A 229 -16.39 -4.11 -3.51
CA LEU A 229 -16.75 -2.88 -2.82
C LEU A 229 -16.27 -2.89 -1.36
N LEU A 230 -16.44 -3.99 -0.64
CA LEU A 230 -16.00 -4.11 0.75
C LEU A 230 -14.48 -3.98 0.87
N PHE A 231 -13.71 -4.60 -0.04
CA PHE A 231 -12.25 -4.47 -0.10
C PHE A 231 -11.84 -3.02 -0.33
N LEU A 232 -12.44 -2.34 -1.32
CA LEU A 232 -12.17 -0.93 -1.58
C LEU A 232 -12.49 -0.03 -0.38
N LEU A 233 -13.67 -0.20 0.23
CA LEU A 233 -14.07 0.58 1.41
C LEU A 233 -13.14 0.33 2.61
N SER A 234 -12.71 -0.92 2.82
CA SER A 234 -11.76 -1.25 3.89
C SER A 234 -10.38 -0.63 3.66
N ALA A 235 -9.88 -0.64 2.43
CA ALA A 235 -8.61 -0.01 2.06
C ALA A 235 -8.65 1.51 2.26
N ILE A 236 -9.75 2.17 1.88
CA ILE A 236 -9.95 3.60 2.14
C ILE A 236 -10.02 3.87 3.65
N SER A 237 -10.72 3.02 4.40
CA SER A 237 -10.90 3.18 5.85
C SER A 237 -9.59 3.03 6.62
N VAL A 238 -8.70 2.12 6.23
CA VAL A 238 -7.39 1.91 6.88
C VAL A 238 -6.32 2.91 6.42
N GLY A 239 -6.47 3.50 5.24
CA GLY A 239 -5.49 4.46 4.70
C GLY A 239 -5.25 5.66 5.61
N PHE A 240 -6.30 6.28 6.15
CA PHE A 240 -6.16 7.43 7.06
C PHE A 240 -5.55 7.08 8.43
N PRO A 241 -6.00 6.04 9.16
CA PRO A 241 -5.32 5.56 10.35
C PRO A 241 -3.83 5.27 10.11
N MET A 242 -3.49 4.66 8.97
CA MET A 242 -2.10 4.35 8.66
C MET A 242 -1.24 5.60 8.50
N VAL A 243 -1.73 6.63 7.80
CA VAL A 243 -1.03 7.92 7.65
C VAL A 243 -0.87 8.61 9.02
N ILE A 244 -1.88 8.54 9.88
CA ILE A 244 -1.79 9.09 11.25
C ILE A 244 -0.73 8.33 12.06
N ALA A 245 -0.77 6.99 12.05
CA ALA A 245 0.17 6.16 12.78
C ALA A 245 1.62 6.38 12.31
N GLU A 246 1.83 6.47 11.01
CA GLU A 246 3.14 6.74 10.41
C GLU A 246 3.63 8.14 10.79
N SER A 247 2.79 9.17 10.62
CA SER A 247 3.16 10.55 10.94
C SER A 247 3.53 10.71 12.41
N LEU A 248 2.75 10.13 13.33
CA LEU A 248 3.05 10.17 14.77
C LEU A 248 4.33 9.40 15.10
N SER A 249 4.54 8.23 14.49
CA SER A 249 5.73 7.40 14.69
C SER A 249 6.99 8.10 14.18
N ALA A 250 6.91 8.71 12.99
CA ALA A 250 7.97 9.50 12.40
C ALA A 250 8.28 10.73 13.28
N SER A 251 7.27 11.53 13.65
CA SER A 251 7.45 12.68 14.52
C SER A 251 8.11 12.31 15.85
N ARG A 252 7.68 11.20 16.48
CA ARG A 252 8.29 10.71 17.71
C ARG A 252 9.74 10.26 17.53
N SER A 253 10.02 9.46 16.50
CA SER A 253 11.38 8.94 16.22
C SER A 253 12.37 10.08 15.91
N PHE A 254 11.91 11.07 15.16
CA PHE A 254 12.68 12.21 14.73
C PHE A 254 12.71 13.36 15.75
N GLY A 255 11.88 13.32 16.80
CA GLY A 255 11.77 14.39 17.79
C GLY A 255 11.13 15.66 17.23
N LEU A 256 10.27 15.52 16.22
CA LEU A 256 9.54 16.60 15.59
C LEU A 256 8.19 16.82 16.30
N LYS A 257 7.66 18.04 16.23
CA LYS A 257 6.29 18.30 16.67
C LYS A 257 5.32 17.62 15.70
N PRO A 258 4.38 16.80 16.18
CA PRO A 258 3.37 16.19 15.32
C PRO A 258 2.40 17.25 14.78
N GLU A 259 1.96 17.08 13.53
CA GLU A 259 1.00 17.94 12.84
C GLU A 259 -0.44 17.69 13.35
N THR A 260 -0.65 17.80 14.67
CA THR A 260 -1.87 17.35 15.36
C THR A 260 -3.16 17.93 14.79
N GLU A 261 -3.14 19.17 14.30
CA GLU A 261 -4.32 19.79 13.69
C GLU A 261 -4.73 19.16 12.36
N VAL A 262 -3.76 18.71 11.56
CA VAL A 262 -4.01 18.02 10.29
C VAL A 262 -4.43 16.58 10.57
N LEU A 263 -3.72 15.90 11.47
CA LEU A 263 -4.00 14.52 11.85
C LEU A 263 -5.36 14.36 12.53
N SER A 264 -5.73 15.27 13.45
CA SER A 264 -7.06 15.29 14.08
C SER A 264 -8.15 15.60 13.06
N SER A 265 -7.87 16.45 12.07
CA SER A 265 -8.83 16.69 10.99
C SER A 265 -9.05 15.44 10.14
N LEU A 266 -7.99 14.68 9.86
CA LEU A 266 -8.03 13.44 9.11
C LEU A 266 -8.78 12.34 9.88
N SER A 267 -8.60 12.26 11.20
CA SER A 267 -9.25 11.25 12.03
C SER A 267 -10.78 11.35 12.03
N ARG A 268 -11.33 12.54 11.77
CA ARG A 268 -12.79 12.75 11.65
C ARG A 268 -13.43 11.99 10.50
N PHE A 269 -12.66 11.61 9.47
CA PHE A 269 -13.18 10.80 8.36
C PHE A 269 -13.24 9.30 8.68
N ILE A 270 -12.50 8.83 9.70
CA ILE A 270 -12.38 7.40 10.01
C ILE A 270 -13.72 6.81 10.44
N ALA A 271 -14.38 7.42 11.44
CA ALA A 271 -15.64 6.89 11.96
C ALA A 271 -16.77 6.84 10.92
N PRO A 272 -17.00 7.89 10.09
CA PRO A 272 -17.96 7.79 8.99
C PRO A 272 -17.64 6.69 7.98
N LEU A 273 -16.37 6.52 7.60
CA LEU A 273 -15.96 5.50 6.63
C LEU A 273 -16.14 4.07 7.17
N LEU A 274 -15.72 3.83 8.41
CA LEU A 274 -15.97 2.55 9.09
C LEU A 274 -17.46 2.30 9.27
N GLY A 275 -18.25 3.34 9.56
CA GLY A 275 -19.71 3.24 9.62
C GLY A 275 -20.32 2.79 8.29
N ILE A 276 -19.88 3.37 7.16
CA ILE A 276 -20.33 2.97 5.82
C ILE A 276 -19.92 1.53 5.52
N TYR A 277 -18.67 1.15 5.82
CA TYR A 277 -18.18 -0.22 5.66
C TYR A 277 -19.02 -1.22 6.48
N LEU A 278 -19.22 -0.94 7.76
CA LEU A 278 -20.00 -1.78 8.66
C LEU A 278 -21.46 -1.90 8.22
N LEU A 279 -22.09 -0.80 7.82
CA LEU A 279 -23.46 -0.82 7.29
C LEU A 279 -23.56 -1.65 6.01
N GLY A 280 -22.60 -1.51 5.10
CA GLY A 280 -22.53 -2.32 3.88
C GLY A 280 -22.40 -3.81 4.20
N LYS A 281 -21.54 -4.15 5.16
CA LYS A 281 -21.29 -5.54 5.57
C LYS A 281 -22.47 -6.17 6.32
N LEU A 282 -23.05 -5.47 7.30
CA LEU A 282 -24.22 -5.94 8.04
C LEU A 282 -25.46 -6.03 7.14
N GLY A 283 -25.68 -5.02 6.28
CA GLY A 283 -26.77 -5.03 5.32
C GLY A 283 -26.71 -6.23 4.38
N ASP A 284 -25.53 -6.52 3.84
CA ASP A 284 -25.29 -7.70 2.99
C ASP A 284 -25.57 -9.03 3.72
N ILE A 285 -25.16 -9.16 4.98
CA ILE A 285 -25.42 -10.37 5.78
C ILE A 285 -26.91 -10.59 6.03
N VAL A 286 -27.65 -9.51 6.30
CA VAL A 286 -29.11 -9.57 6.49
C VAL A 286 -29.80 -9.95 5.19
N ILE A 287 -29.42 -9.34 4.06
CA ILE A 287 -30.00 -9.63 2.74
C ILE A 287 -29.74 -11.08 2.30
N ARG A 288 -28.56 -11.61 2.58
CA ARG A 288 -28.19 -12.99 2.24
C ARG A 288 -28.61 -14.01 3.30
N GLU A 289 -29.26 -13.57 4.38
CA GLU A 289 -29.67 -14.39 5.52
C GLU A 289 -28.54 -15.23 6.15
N THR A 290 -27.28 -14.80 5.97
CA THR A 290 -26.10 -15.55 6.46
C THR A 290 -25.82 -15.32 7.94
N PHE A 291 -26.56 -14.42 8.60
CA PHE A 291 -26.49 -14.23 10.05
C PHE A 291 -26.79 -15.51 10.83
N VAL A 292 -27.49 -16.48 10.24
CA VAL A 292 -27.76 -17.79 10.85
C VAL A 292 -26.46 -18.49 11.26
N TYR A 293 -25.39 -18.37 10.46
CA TYR A 293 -24.09 -18.96 10.78
C TYR A 293 -23.37 -18.29 11.96
N LEU A 294 -23.82 -17.12 12.43
CA LEU A 294 -23.31 -16.51 13.66
C LEU A 294 -23.78 -17.25 14.92
N THR A 295 -24.89 -17.99 14.82
CA THR A 295 -25.42 -18.77 15.94
C THR A 295 -24.68 -20.09 16.15
N GLU A 296 -23.96 -20.56 15.12
CA GLU A 296 -23.08 -21.72 15.21
C GLU A 296 -21.78 -21.32 15.92
N PHE A 297 -21.68 -21.60 17.22
CA PHE A 297 -20.50 -21.23 18.01
C PHE A 297 -19.28 -22.08 17.63
N ASN A 298 -18.48 -21.57 16.69
CA ASN A 298 -17.29 -22.22 16.16
C ASN A 298 -16.17 -21.17 15.96
N SER A 299 -14.95 -21.60 15.64
CA SER A 299 -13.82 -20.68 15.47
C SER A 299 -14.07 -19.62 14.40
N ILE A 300 -14.83 -19.94 13.36
CA ILE A 300 -15.15 -19.04 12.26
C ILE A 300 -16.10 -17.92 12.71
N SER A 301 -17.19 -18.25 13.40
CA SER A 301 -18.14 -17.25 13.90
C SER A 301 -17.52 -16.35 14.97
N ILE A 302 -16.62 -16.89 15.80
CA ILE A 302 -15.83 -16.11 16.76
C ILE A 302 -14.90 -15.13 16.02
N LEU A 303 -14.14 -15.59 15.02
CA LEU A 303 -13.24 -14.73 14.23
C LEU A 303 -14.02 -13.63 13.49
N PHE A 304 -15.18 -13.98 12.93
CA PHE A 304 -16.07 -13.00 12.31
C PHE A 304 -16.56 -11.97 13.34
N GLY A 305 -16.98 -12.41 14.54
CA GLY A 305 -17.39 -11.52 15.61
C GLY A 305 -16.27 -10.57 16.07
N ILE A 306 -15.04 -11.08 16.18
CA ILE A 306 -13.86 -10.26 16.48
C ILE A 306 -13.66 -9.21 15.38
N GLU A 307 -13.74 -9.59 14.12
CA GLU A 307 -13.61 -8.66 13.00
C GLU A 307 -14.67 -7.54 13.06
N ILE A 308 -15.93 -7.84 13.37
CA ILE A 308 -17.00 -6.83 13.47
C ILE A 308 -16.85 -5.90 14.67
N ILE A 309 -16.30 -6.39 15.78
CA ILE A 309 -16.17 -5.60 17.02
C ILE A 309 -14.87 -4.80 17.06
N VAL A 310 -13.77 -5.39 16.58
CA VAL A 310 -12.41 -4.84 16.71
C VAL A 310 -11.92 -4.19 15.41
N GLY A 311 -12.29 -4.75 14.25
CA GLY A 311 -11.86 -4.28 12.93
C GLY A 311 -12.62 -3.04 12.47
#